data_AF-A0A069D7A5-F1
#
_entry.id   AF-A0A069D7A5-F1
#
_cell.length_a   1.000
_cell.length_b   1.000
_cell.length_c   1.000
_cell.angle_alpha   90.00
_cell.angle_beta   90.00
_cell.angle_gamma   90.00
#
_symmetry.space_group_name_H-M   'P 1'
#
loop_
_entity.id
_entity.type
_entity.pdbx_description
1 polymer ?
#
loop_
_entity_poly.entity_id
_entity_poly.type
_entity_poly.pdbx_seq_one_letter_code
_entity_poly.pdbx_strand_id
1 'polypeptide(L)'
;MQKGNIGVTTENIFPIIKKFLYSDHEIFLREIVSNAVDATQKLKTLSSMGEYKGELGDLTVRVSLNNDTITISDRGIGLTAEEIEKYINQIAFSGASDFLEKYKNDANAIIGHFGLGFYSSFMVSKKVEIVTKSYKEGAQAIKWSCDGSPEYTLTNADKEDRGTDIVLYIDDDCKEFLDTTRISSLLKKYCSFLPVPVSFGKKKEWKDGQQIETSEDNIINETNPLWTQKPNELKDEDYKSFYSKLYPMSDEPLFWIHLNVDYPFNLTGILYFPKVKSNIDLNKNKIQLYCNQVYVTDSVEGVVPDFLTLLHGVIDSPDIPLNVSRSYLQSDSNVKKISSHISKKSFRSFTVYF
;
A
#
# COMPACT_ATOMS: atom_id res chain seq x y z
N MET A 1 -42.32 21.55 -4.45
CA MET A 1 -41.28 20.50 -4.35
C MET A 1 -40.38 20.66 -5.56
N GLN A 2 -39.16 21.17 -5.39
CA GLN A 2 -38.26 21.45 -6.50
C GLN A 2 -37.35 20.23 -6.71
N LYS A 3 -37.46 19.58 -7.88
CA LYS A 3 -36.53 18.55 -8.32
C LYS A 3 -35.56 19.20 -9.30
N GLY A 4 -34.27 19.04 -9.07
CA GLY A 4 -33.20 19.48 -9.95
C GLY A 4 -32.10 18.43 -10.00
N ASN A 5 -31.34 18.41 -11.07
CA ASN A 5 -30.14 17.59 -11.19
C ASN A 5 -28.94 18.40 -10.71
N ILE A 6 -27.99 17.73 -10.03
CA ILE A 6 -26.71 18.34 -9.67
C ILE A 6 -25.83 18.30 -10.93
N GLY A 7 -25.38 19.47 -11.38
CA GLY A 7 -24.39 19.57 -12.45
C GLY A 7 -22.98 19.42 -11.89
N VAL A 8 -22.14 18.62 -12.54
CA VAL A 8 -20.71 18.48 -12.24
C VAL A 8 -19.93 19.08 -13.41
N THR A 9 -19.08 20.07 -13.16
CA THR A 9 -18.18 20.64 -14.16
C THR A 9 -16.82 19.94 -14.11
N THR A 10 -16.45 19.28 -15.21
CA THR A 10 -15.24 18.46 -15.34
C THR A 10 -13.95 19.27 -15.16
N GLU A 11 -13.96 20.55 -15.54
CA GLU A 11 -12.81 21.48 -15.40
C GLU A 11 -12.31 21.62 -13.96
N ASN A 12 -13.17 21.41 -12.97
CA ASN A 12 -12.82 21.56 -11.55
C ASN A 12 -12.37 20.27 -10.89
N ILE A 13 -12.35 19.13 -11.59
CA ILE A 13 -12.16 17.83 -10.94
C ILE A 13 -10.75 17.66 -10.39
N PHE A 14 -9.71 18.02 -11.14
CA PHE A 14 -8.32 17.94 -10.68
C PHE A 14 -8.01 18.92 -9.55
N PRO A 15 -8.42 20.21 -9.61
CA PRO A 15 -8.32 21.11 -8.46
C PRO A 15 -9.03 20.58 -7.20
N ILE A 16 -10.19 19.94 -7.35
CA ILE A 16 -10.92 19.32 -6.23
C ILE A 16 -10.14 18.12 -5.69
N ILE A 17 -9.66 17.22 -6.56
CA ILE A 17 -8.83 16.07 -6.18
C ILE A 17 -7.60 16.52 -5.40
N LYS A 18 -6.84 17.49 -5.94
CA LYS A 18 -5.65 18.07 -5.27
C LYS A 18 -5.98 18.67 -3.90
N LYS A 19 -7.18 19.24 -3.73
CA LYS A 19 -7.58 19.91 -2.49
C LYS A 19 -8.24 19.00 -1.45
N PHE A 20 -8.97 17.97 -1.88
CA PHE A 20 -9.90 17.23 -1.01
C PHE A 20 -9.57 15.76 -0.84
N LEU A 21 -8.83 15.13 -1.77
CA LEU A 21 -8.59 13.70 -1.62
C LEU A 21 -7.59 13.43 -0.50
N TYR A 22 -6.54 14.26 -0.32
CA TYR A 22 -5.55 14.02 0.73
C TYR A 22 -4.92 15.31 1.27
N SER A 23 -4.83 15.41 2.60
CA SER A 23 -4.13 16.50 3.30
C SER A 23 -2.60 16.35 3.24
N ASP A 24 -2.12 15.18 2.84
CA ASP A 24 -0.73 14.79 2.84
C ASP A 24 -0.31 14.38 1.42
N HIS A 25 0.59 15.16 0.84
CA HIS A 25 1.09 14.93 -0.51
C HIS A 25 1.86 13.62 -0.63
N GLU A 26 2.32 13.01 0.47
CA GLU A 26 3.12 11.77 0.48
C GLU A 26 2.36 10.53 -0.01
N ILE A 27 1.03 10.56 0.03
CA ILE A 27 0.20 9.38 -0.19
C ILE A 27 0.23 8.86 -1.63
N PHE A 28 0.64 9.68 -2.61
CA PHE A 28 0.69 9.27 -4.01
C PHE A 28 1.52 8.00 -4.19
N LEU A 29 2.64 7.88 -3.46
CA LEU A 29 3.52 6.74 -3.58
C LEU A 29 2.87 5.47 -3.06
N ARG A 30 2.09 5.56 -1.97
CA ARG A 30 1.29 4.46 -1.46
C ARG A 30 0.30 3.99 -2.52
N GLU A 31 -0.46 4.90 -3.12
CA GLU A 31 -1.52 4.55 -4.09
C GLU A 31 -0.92 3.93 -5.36
N ILE A 32 0.11 4.55 -5.94
CA ILE A 32 0.69 4.09 -7.19
C ILE A 32 1.44 2.75 -7.02
N VAL A 33 2.19 2.57 -5.94
CA VAL A 33 2.85 1.28 -5.64
C VAL A 33 1.80 0.21 -5.33
N SER A 34 0.74 0.53 -4.60
CA SER A 34 -0.36 -0.42 -4.34
C SER A 34 -1.03 -0.89 -5.64
N ASN A 35 -1.24 0.00 -6.61
CA ASN A 35 -1.80 -0.38 -7.91
C ASN A 35 -0.88 -1.34 -8.68
N ALA A 36 0.44 -1.12 -8.63
CA ALA A 36 1.44 -2.02 -9.22
C ALA A 36 1.44 -3.41 -8.55
N VAL A 37 1.29 -3.43 -7.21
CA VAL A 37 1.14 -4.67 -6.44
C VAL A 37 -0.14 -5.40 -6.80
N ASP A 38 -1.26 -4.70 -6.92
CA ASP A 38 -2.55 -5.26 -7.34
C ASP A 38 -2.46 -5.86 -8.75
N ALA A 39 -1.83 -5.16 -9.70
CA ALA A 39 -1.62 -5.66 -11.06
C ALA A 39 -0.82 -6.98 -11.05
N THR A 40 0.16 -7.08 -10.15
CA THR A 40 0.98 -8.27 -9.96
C THR A 40 0.20 -9.41 -9.29
N GLN A 41 -0.59 -9.12 -8.27
CA GLN A 41 -1.43 -10.11 -7.60
C GLN A 41 -2.50 -10.67 -8.54
N LYS A 42 -3.15 -9.81 -9.34
CA LYS A 42 -4.10 -10.25 -10.39
C LYS A 42 -3.44 -11.23 -11.35
N LEU A 43 -2.21 -10.94 -11.79
CA LEU A 43 -1.46 -11.84 -12.67
C LEU A 43 -1.18 -13.18 -11.99
N LYS A 44 -0.75 -13.17 -10.71
CA LYS A 44 -0.54 -14.40 -9.92
C LYS A 44 -1.83 -15.23 -9.84
N THR A 45 -2.97 -14.60 -9.58
CA THR A 45 -4.29 -15.26 -9.55
C THR A 45 -4.64 -15.88 -10.89
N LEU A 46 -4.49 -15.13 -11.99
CA LEU A 46 -4.73 -15.65 -13.34
C LEU A 46 -3.83 -16.83 -13.68
N SER A 47 -2.56 -16.80 -13.24
CA SER A 47 -1.62 -17.89 -13.43
C SER A 47 -2.00 -19.14 -12.63
N SER A 48 -2.39 -19.00 -11.35
CA SER A 48 -2.84 -20.13 -10.53
C SER A 48 -4.12 -20.78 -11.05
N MET A 49 -4.96 -20.02 -11.75
CA MET A 49 -6.17 -20.51 -12.40
C MET A 49 -5.91 -21.10 -13.81
N GLY A 50 -4.68 -21.01 -14.32
CA GLY A 50 -4.33 -21.45 -15.68
C GLY A 50 -4.85 -20.54 -16.81
N GLU A 51 -5.39 -19.36 -16.48
CA GLU A 51 -5.82 -18.35 -17.44
C GLU A 51 -4.63 -17.56 -18.02
N TYR A 52 -3.52 -17.48 -17.28
CA TYR A 52 -2.24 -16.98 -17.78
C TYR A 52 -1.25 -18.14 -17.99
N LYS A 53 -0.83 -18.35 -19.24
CA LYS A 53 0.08 -19.44 -19.64
C LYS A 53 1.53 -19.01 -19.84
N GLY A 54 1.82 -17.72 -19.75
CA GLY A 54 3.20 -17.22 -19.86
C GLY A 54 3.98 -17.41 -18.56
N GLU A 55 5.29 -17.16 -18.62
CA GLU A 55 6.13 -17.18 -17.43
C GLU A 55 5.90 -15.91 -16.59
N LEU A 56 5.71 -16.10 -15.28
CA LEU A 56 5.62 -15.00 -14.32
C LEU A 56 6.93 -14.20 -14.28
N GLY A 57 8.07 -14.87 -14.32
CA GLY A 57 9.39 -14.23 -14.25
C GLY A 57 9.55 -13.37 -12.99
N ASP A 58 10.36 -12.32 -13.09
CA ASP A 58 10.54 -11.36 -12.02
C ASP A 58 9.37 -10.37 -11.92
N LEU A 59 8.63 -10.47 -10.81
CA LEU A 59 7.46 -9.67 -10.50
C LEU A 59 7.74 -8.49 -9.55
N THR A 60 9.01 -8.15 -9.33
CA THR A 60 9.42 -7.04 -8.47
C THR A 60 8.88 -5.72 -9.03
N VAL A 61 8.15 -4.98 -8.20
CA VAL A 61 7.73 -3.60 -8.49
C VAL A 61 8.93 -2.69 -8.27
N ARG A 62 9.29 -1.89 -9.27
CA ARG A 62 10.50 -1.06 -9.24
C ARG A 62 10.13 0.40 -9.14
N VAL A 63 10.69 1.08 -8.14
CA VAL A 63 10.63 2.53 -8.03
C VAL A 63 11.99 3.08 -8.42
N SER A 64 12.01 4.04 -9.33
CA SER A 64 13.24 4.67 -9.83
C SER A 64 13.08 6.19 -9.90
N LEU A 65 14.19 6.90 -9.67
CA LEU A 65 14.27 8.35 -9.80
C LEU A 65 15.17 8.69 -10.97
N ASN A 66 14.77 9.67 -11.75
CA ASN A 66 15.61 10.39 -12.70
C ASN A 66 15.68 11.86 -12.28
N ASN A 67 16.35 12.70 -13.08
CA ASN A 67 16.55 14.11 -12.77
C ASN A 67 15.24 14.86 -12.44
N ASP A 68 14.15 14.57 -13.16
CA ASP A 68 12.87 15.28 -13.02
C ASP A 68 11.67 14.32 -12.90
N THR A 69 11.91 13.00 -12.82
CA THR A 69 10.83 12.01 -12.84
C THR A 69 10.96 10.93 -11.78
N ILE A 70 9.81 10.43 -11.34
CA ILE A 70 9.68 9.20 -10.56
C ILE A 70 8.97 8.19 -11.45
N THR A 71 9.55 7.01 -11.62
CA THR A 71 8.92 5.93 -12.38
C THR A 71 8.64 4.74 -11.48
N ILE A 72 7.38 4.30 -11.46
CA ILE A 72 6.94 3.06 -10.83
C ILE A 72 6.64 2.07 -11.95
N SER A 73 7.40 0.96 -11.99
CA SER A 73 7.30 -0.07 -13.01
C SER A 73 6.87 -1.39 -12.39
N ASP A 74 5.85 -2.01 -12.97
CA ASP A 74 5.40 -3.36 -12.64
C ASP A 74 5.41 -4.26 -13.87
N ARG A 75 5.49 -5.58 -13.60
CA ARG A 75 5.39 -6.63 -14.61
C ARG A 75 4.11 -7.47 -14.44
N GLY A 76 3.05 -6.80 -14.00
CA GLY A 76 1.72 -7.36 -13.74
C GLY A 76 0.90 -7.57 -15.01
N ILE A 77 -0.42 -7.42 -14.90
CA ILE A 77 -1.35 -7.66 -16.02
C ILE A 77 -1.26 -6.61 -17.14
N GLY A 78 -0.75 -5.41 -16.87
CA GLY A 78 -0.86 -4.28 -17.82
C GLY A 78 -2.30 -3.92 -18.16
N LEU A 79 -2.49 -3.02 -19.13
CA LEU A 79 -3.80 -2.54 -19.56
C LEU A 79 -3.91 -2.52 -21.09
N THR A 80 -5.11 -2.76 -21.61
CA THR A 80 -5.47 -2.46 -23.01
C THR A 80 -5.96 -1.03 -23.18
N ALA A 81 -6.14 -0.57 -24.41
CA ALA A 81 -6.65 0.77 -24.70
C ALA A 81 -8.05 0.99 -24.12
N GLU A 82 -8.92 -0.02 -24.20
CA GLU A 82 -10.27 0.00 -23.64
C GLU A 82 -10.24 0.04 -22.11
N GLU A 83 -9.29 -0.65 -21.48
CA GLU A 83 -9.10 -0.64 -20.04
C GLU A 83 -8.56 0.71 -19.54
N ILE A 84 -7.69 1.38 -20.31
CA ILE A 84 -7.30 2.78 -20.05
C ILE A 84 -8.53 3.70 -20.13
N GLU A 85 -9.34 3.57 -21.17
CA GLU A 85 -10.55 4.40 -21.32
C GLU A 85 -11.52 4.20 -20.15
N LYS A 86 -11.71 2.95 -19.72
CA LYS A 86 -12.63 2.62 -18.64
C LYS A 86 -12.10 2.95 -17.24
N TYR A 87 -10.83 2.69 -16.95
CA TYR A 87 -10.30 2.76 -15.58
C TYR A 87 -9.43 3.99 -15.30
N ILE A 88 -8.89 4.64 -16.33
CA ILE A 88 -8.05 5.84 -16.20
C ILE A 88 -8.76 7.09 -16.71
N ASN A 89 -9.59 7.01 -17.75
CA ASN A 89 -10.29 8.20 -18.27
C ASN A 89 -11.68 8.41 -17.64
N GLN A 90 -12.28 7.37 -17.06
CA GLN A 90 -13.54 7.48 -16.32
C GLN A 90 -13.28 7.42 -14.83
N ILE A 91 -13.45 8.56 -14.18
CA ILE A 91 -13.26 8.73 -12.75
C ILE A 91 -14.25 7.86 -11.97
N ALA A 92 -13.80 7.28 -10.86
CA ALA A 92 -14.57 6.43 -9.93
C ALA A 92 -14.86 5.00 -10.39
N PHE A 93 -14.27 4.53 -11.49
CA PHE A 93 -14.27 3.10 -11.86
C PHE A 93 -12.92 2.45 -11.52
N SER A 94 -12.97 1.22 -10.99
CA SER A 94 -11.77 0.48 -10.59
C SER A 94 -11.75 -0.91 -11.23
N GLY A 95 -10.70 -1.18 -12.01
CA GLY A 95 -10.46 -2.53 -12.56
C GLY A 95 -10.11 -3.56 -11.49
N ALA A 96 -9.82 -3.15 -10.25
CA ALA A 96 -9.67 -4.06 -9.13
C ALA A 96 -11.02 -4.52 -8.56
N SER A 97 -12.02 -3.64 -8.50
CA SER A 97 -13.38 -4.00 -8.11
C SER A 97 -14.01 -4.98 -9.10
N ASP A 98 -13.89 -4.70 -10.40
CA ASP A 98 -14.37 -5.61 -11.45
C ASP A 98 -13.69 -6.99 -11.39
N PHE A 99 -12.38 -7.03 -11.07
CA PHE A 99 -11.64 -8.27 -10.94
C PHE A 99 -12.12 -9.06 -9.72
N LEU A 100 -12.25 -8.42 -8.56
CA LEU A 100 -12.75 -9.08 -7.36
C LEU A 100 -14.16 -9.63 -7.56
N GLU A 101 -15.04 -8.91 -8.26
CA GLU A 101 -16.38 -9.42 -8.57
C GLU A 101 -16.36 -10.69 -9.42
N LYS A 102 -15.43 -10.76 -10.37
CA LYS A 102 -15.26 -11.92 -11.25
C LYS A 102 -14.59 -13.11 -10.54
N TYR A 103 -13.68 -12.85 -9.59
CA TYR A 103 -12.81 -13.86 -8.97
C TYR A 103 -13.01 -13.99 -7.44
N LYS A 104 -14.22 -13.73 -6.92
CA LYS A 104 -14.53 -13.61 -5.48
C LYS A 104 -13.99 -14.72 -4.57
N ASN A 105 -13.84 -15.95 -5.07
CA ASN A 105 -13.42 -17.10 -4.28
C ASN A 105 -11.91 -17.42 -4.38
N ASP A 106 -11.23 -16.85 -5.38
CA ASP A 106 -9.86 -17.24 -5.77
C ASP A 106 -8.88 -16.06 -5.75
N ALA A 107 -9.40 -14.82 -5.66
CA ALA A 107 -8.58 -13.64 -5.56
C ALA A 107 -8.00 -13.50 -4.14
N ASN A 108 -6.66 -13.43 -4.07
CA ASN A 108 -5.99 -12.81 -2.92
C ASN A 108 -6.53 -11.40 -2.71
N ALA A 109 -6.43 -10.89 -1.48
CA ALA A 109 -6.92 -9.57 -1.15
C ALA A 109 -6.25 -8.51 -2.04
N ILE A 110 -7.04 -7.93 -2.95
CA ILE A 110 -6.67 -6.80 -3.80
C ILE A 110 -6.87 -5.52 -2.98
N ILE A 111 -5.93 -4.59 -3.09
CA ILE A 111 -5.83 -3.40 -2.24
C ILE A 111 -6.81 -2.30 -2.68
N GLY A 112 -6.81 -1.93 -3.97
CA GLY A 112 -7.50 -0.75 -4.47
C GLY A 112 -8.98 -0.99 -4.86
N HIS A 113 -9.92 -0.21 -4.31
CA HIS A 113 -11.36 -0.39 -4.63
C HIS A 113 -12.06 0.85 -5.25
N PHE A 114 -11.52 2.06 -5.07
CA PHE A 114 -12.27 3.30 -5.32
C PHE A 114 -12.02 3.97 -6.68
N GLY A 115 -10.99 3.56 -7.43
CA GLY A 115 -10.73 4.11 -8.77
C GLY A 115 -10.30 5.59 -8.78
N LEU A 116 -9.82 6.10 -7.65
CA LEU A 116 -9.35 7.49 -7.48
C LEU A 116 -7.87 7.60 -7.12
N GLY A 117 -7.27 6.52 -6.60
CA GLY A 117 -5.89 6.50 -6.12
C GLY A 117 -4.87 6.91 -7.19
N PHE A 118 -5.11 6.57 -8.45
CA PHE A 118 -4.25 7.00 -9.56
C PHE A 118 -4.10 8.52 -9.64
N TYR A 119 -5.17 9.29 -9.45
CA TYR A 119 -5.13 10.75 -9.61
C TYR A 119 -4.39 11.47 -8.48
N SER A 120 -4.04 10.78 -7.39
CA SER A 120 -3.12 11.30 -6.38
C SER A 120 -1.75 11.64 -6.97
N SER A 121 -1.36 11.01 -8.08
CA SER A 121 -0.13 11.33 -8.83
C SER A 121 -0.03 12.81 -9.23
N PHE A 122 -1.15 13.45 -9.57
CA PHE A 122 -1.20 14.86 -9.96
C PHE A 122 -1.06 15.83 -8.77
N MET A 123 -1.02 15.34 -7.52
CA MET A 123 -0.70 16.19 -6.36
C MET A 123 0.76 16.62 -6.34
N VAL A 124 1.65 15.81 -6.94
CA VAL A 124 3.10 16.04 -6.95
C VAL A 124 3.69 16.17 -8.35
N SER A 125 2.87 15.97 -9.38
CA SER A 125 3.31 15.91 -10.77
C SER A 125 2.55 16.90 -11.65
N LYS A 126 3.29 17.60 -12.52
CA LYS A 126 2.72 18.44 -13.59
C LYS A 126 2.29 17.64 -14.82
N LYS A 127 2.79 16.41 -14.94
CA LYS A 127 2.43 15.49 -16.03
C LYS A 127 2.60 14.06 -15.57
N VAL A 128 1.71 13.19 -16.03
CA VAL A 128 1.77 11.74 -15.79
C VAL A 128 1.67 11.02 -17.11
N GLU A 129 2.55 10.04 -17.32
CA GLU A 129 2.49 9.12 -18.44
C GLU A 129 2.31 7.68 -17.94
N ILE A 130 1.50 6.90 -18.66
CA ILE A 130 1.37 5.46 -18.45
C ILE A 130 1.83 4.78 -19.74
N VAL A 131 2.88 3.98 -19.66
CA VAL A 131 3.33 3.12 -20.76
C VAL A 131 3.03 1.69 -20.37
N THR A 132 2.10 1.03 -21.07
CA THR A 132 1.57 -0.27 -20.63
C THR A 132 1.36 -1.23 -21.79
N LYS A 133 1.51 -2.52 -21.50
CA LYS A 133 1.24 -3.62 -22.41
C LYS A 133 0.52 -4.72 -21.66
N SER A 134 -0.67 -5.08 -22.12
CA SER A 134 -1.47 -6.13 -21.50
C SER A 134 -0.81 -7.50 -21.62
N TYR A 135 -1.06 -8.37 -20.64
CA TYR A 135 -0.66 -9.79 -20.68
C TYR A 135 -1.36 -10.60 -21.78
N LYS A 136 -2.46 -10.06 -22.34
CA LYS A 136 -3.25 -10.73 -23.39
C LYS A 136 -2.41 -10.92 -24.65
N GLU A 137 -2.55 -12.07 -25.27
CA GLU A 137 -1.82 -12.40 -26.50
C GLU A 137 -2.12 -11.39 -27.61
N GLY A 138 -1.06 -10.93 -28.31
CA GLY A 138 -1.19 -9.94 -29.38
C GLY A 138 -1.47 -8.50 -28.91
N ALA A 139 -1.42 -8.22 -27.60
CA ALA A 139 -1.63 -6.87 -27.09
C ALA A 139 -0.58 -5.87 -27.60
N GLN A 140 -1.07 -4.77 -28.17
CA GLN A 140 -0.25 -3.61 -28.55
C GLN A 140 0.12 -2.80 -27.29
N ALA A 141 1.38 -2.39 -27.18
CA ALA A 141 1.79 -1.46 -26.15
C ALA A 141 1.26 -0.05 -26.46
N ILE A 142 0.79 0.63 -25.43
CA ILE A 142 0.16 1.95 -25.52
C ILE A 142 0.80 2.93 -24.53
N LYS A 143 0.78 4.20 -24.89
CA LYS A 143 1.19 5.32 -24.05
C LYS A 143 0.02 6.27 -23.87
N TRP A 144 -0.40 6.42 -22.62
CA TRP A 144 -1.32 7.45 -22.17
C TRP A 144 -0.52 8.61 -21.55
N SER A 145 -0.93 9.85 -21.80
CA SER A 145 -0.27 11.05 -21.24
C SER A 145 -1.29 12.13 -20.92
N CYS A 146 -1.18 12.72 -19.74
CA CYS A 146 -2.01 13.83 -19.26
C CYS A 146 -1.18 14.80 -18.42
N ASP A 147 -1.43 16.10 -18.56
CA ASP A 147 -0.77 17.20 -17.85
C ASP A 147 -1.55 17.69 -16.62
N GLY A 148 -2.54 16.90 -16.17
CA GLY A 148 -3.42 17.27 -15.05
C GLY A 148 -4.58 18.17 -15.46
N SER A 149 -4.75 18.44 -16.76
CA SER A 149 -6.00 18.94 -17.33
C SER A 149 -6.97 17.79 -17.64
N PRO A 150 -8.25 18.07 -17.95
CA PRO A 150 -9.18 17.06 -18.48
C PRO A 150 -8.78 16.47 -19.84
N GLU A 151 -7.70 16.96 -20.46
CA GLU A 151 -7.21 16.46 -21.74
C GLU A 151 -6.16 15.37 -21.55
N TYR A 152 -6.21 14.37 -22.42
CA TYR A 152 -5.23 13.29 -22.46
C TYR A 152 -4.94 12.90 -23.90
N THR A 153 -3.80 12.23 -24.09
CA THR A 153 -3.44 11.60 -25.36
C THR A 153 -3.25 10.11 -25.17
N LEU A 154 -3.62 9.33 -26.19
CA LEU A 154 -3.41 7.88 -26.23
C LEU A 154 -2.76 7.52 -27.57
N THR A 155 -1.58 6.92 -27.50
CA THR A 155 -0.76 6.61 -28.69
C THR A 155 -0.19 5.20 -28.59
N ASN A 156 0.23 4.63 -29.71
CA ASN A 156 1.01 3.39 -29.71
C ASN A 156 2.38 3.65 -29.09
N ALA A 157 2.88 2.66 -28.35
CA ALA A 157 4.20 2.67 -27.75
C ALA A 157 4.95 1.38 -28.09
N ASP A 158 6.25 1.40 -27.81
CA ASP A 158 7.08 0.21 -27.83
C ASP A 158 7.36 -0.21 -26.39
N LYS A 159 6.90 -1.41 -26.03
CA LYS A 159 7.24 -2.08 -24.78
C LYS A 159 7.41 -3.56 -25.08
N GLU A 160 8.59 -4.09 -24.77
CA GLU A 160 8.91 -5.49 -25.07
C GLU A 160 8.04 -6.42 -24.24
N ASP A 161 7.94 -6.14 -22.94
CA ASP A 161 7.26 -6.98 -21.96
C ASP A 161 5.92 -6.40 -21.48
N ARG A 162 5.11 -7.25 -20.86
CA ARG A 162 3.84 -6.88 -20.22
C ARG A 162 4.05 -5.99 -18.98
N GLY A 163 2.96 -5.44 -18.48
CA GLY A 163 2.95 -4.62 -17.28
C GLY A 163 2.91 -3.13 -17.61
N THR A 164 3.22 -2.30 -16.63
CA THR A 164 2.99 -0.86 -16.71
C THR A 164 4.15 -0.07 -16.11
N ASP A 165 4.54 1.00 -16.79
CA ASP A 165 5.39 2.04 -16.25
C ASP A 165 4.55 3.30 -16.06
N ILE A 166 4.43 3.77 -14.82
CA ILE A 166 3.81 5.06 -14.48
C ILE A 166 4.96 6.04 -14.25
N VAL A 167 5.06 7.04 -15.14
CA VAL A 167 6.10 8.08 -15.11
C VAL A 167 5.49 9.38 -14.62
N LEU A 168 5.97 9.83 -13.48
CA LEU A 168 5.54 11.06 -12.81
C LEU A 168 6.56 12.16 -13.10
N TYR A 169 6.16 13.20 -13.84
CA TYR A 169 6.98 14.38 -14.08
C TYR A 169 6.75 15.35 -12.93
N ILE A 170 7.72 15.44 -12.03
CA ILE A 170 7.55 16.12 -10.74
C ILE A 170 7.39 17.63 -10.93
N ASP A 171 6.45 18.19 -10.18
CA ASP A 171 6.18 19.62 -10.18
C ASP A 171 7.33 20.41 -9.54
N ASP A 172 7.49 21.68 -9.93
CA ASP A 172 8.65 22.46 -9.49
C ASP A 172 8.64 22.73 -7.96
N ASP A 173 7.45 22.79 -7.37
CA ASP A 173 7.24 22.95 -5.93
C ASP A 173 7.35 21.63 -5.14
N CYS A 174 7.52 20.50 -5.84
CA CYS A 174 7.51 19.15 -5.28
C CYS A 174 8.86 18.42 -5.43
N LYS A 175 9.94 19.15 -5.72
CA LYS A 175 11.30 18.57 -5.95
C LYS A 175 11.85 17.80 -4.75
N GLU A 176 11.29 17.98 -3.55
CA GLU A 176 11.65 17.13 -2.40
C GLU A 176 11.42 15.63 -2.66
N PHE A 177 10.48 15.26 -3.54
CA PHE A 177 10.21 13.87 -3.90
C PHE A 177 11.23 13.29 -4.90
N LEU A 178 12.17 14.10 -5.39
CA LEU A 178 13.33 13.64 -6.16
C LEU A 178 14.53 13.32 -5.25
N ASP A 179 14.42 13.57 -3.94
CA ASP A 179 15.42 13.16 -2.97
C ASP A 179 15.32 11.66 -2.65
N THR A 180 16.44 10.95 -2.78
CA THR A 180 16.52 9.50 -2.58
C THR A 180 16.20 9.12 -1.14
N THR A 181 16.60 9.92 -0.15
CA THR A 181 16.36 9.63 1.26
C THR A 181 14.89 9.81 1.60
N ARG A 182 14.26 10.86 1.07
CA ARG A 182 12.84 11.14 1.19
C ARG A 182 12.01 9.99 0.65
N ILE A 183 12.23 9.58 -0.60
CA ILE A 183 11.51 8.46 -1.22
C ILE A 183 11.76 7.15 -0.48
N SER A 184 13.00 6.87 -0.07
CA SER A 184 13.30 5.66 0.72
C SER A 184 12.50 5.63 2.03
N SER A 185 12.40 6.76 2.73
CA SER A 185 11.60 6.88 3.96
C SER A 185 10.11 6.70 3.70
N LEU A 186 9.57 7.25 2.61
CA LEU A 186 8.16 7.09 2.25
C LEU A 186 7.83 5.65 1.86
N LEU A 187 8.68 4.99 1.07
CA LEU A 187 8.53 3.58 0.73
C LEU A 187 8.59 2.70 1.98
N LYS A 188 9.49 2.98 2.93
CA LYS A 188 9.50 2.28 4.22
C LYS A 188 8.24 2.56 5.03
N LYS A 189 7.71 3.78 5.03
CA LYS A 189 6.48 4.10 5.76
C LYS A 189 5.27 3.38 5.19
N TYR A 190 5.09 3.40 3.87
CA TYR A 190 3.84 2.98 3.23
C TYR A 190 3.87 1.57 2.63
N CYS A 191 5.06 1.08 2.26
CA CYS A 191 5.22 -0.13 1.46
C CYS A 191 5.97 -1.25 2.20
N SER A 192 6.31 -1.07 3.49
CA SER A 192 7.16 -2.00 4.26
C SER A 192 6.74 -3.48 4.23
N PHE A 193 5.45 -3.75 4.03
CA PHE A 193 4.91 -5.09 4.18
C PHE A 193 4.07 -5.56 2.99
N LEU A 194 4.17 -4.88 1.84
CA LEU A 194 3.37 -5.25 0.67
C LEU A 194 3.67 -6.69 0.20
N PRO A 195 2.68 -7.43 -0.32
CA PRO A 195 2.79 -8.87 -0.65
C PRO A 195 3.62 -9.17 -1.91
N VAL A 196 4.24 -8.15 -2.50
CA VAL A 196 5.06 -8.23 -3.70
C VAL A 196 6.36 -7.46 -3.43
N PRO A 197 7.54 -7.98 -3.82
CA PRO A 197 8.79 -7.27 -3.62
C PRO A 197 8.76 -5.90 -4.31
N VAL A 198 9.14 -4.87 -3.57
CA VAL A 198 9.32 -3.50 -4.04
C VAL A 198 10.80 -3.18 -3.97
N SER A 199 11.39 -2.78 -5.09
CA SER A 199 12.78 -2.35 -5.15
C SER A 199 12.92 -0.85 -5.31
N PHE A 200 13.96 -0.31 -4.68
CA PHE A 200 14.35 1.08 -4.81
C PHE A 200 15.87 1.21 -4.75
N GLY A 201 16.48 1.53 -5.90
CA GLY A 201 17.92 1.55 -6.08
C GLY A 201 18.57 0.16 -6.08
N LYS A 202 19.90 0.15 -6.04
CA LYS A 202 20.73 -1.07 -5.97
C LYS A 202 21.27 -1.29 -4.57
N LYS A 203 21.54 -2.55 -4.21
CA LYS A 203 22.19 -2.85 -2.92
C LYS A 203 23.57 -2.23 -2.89
N LYS A 204 24.00 -1.80 -1.70
CA LYS A 204 25.32 -1.23 -1.45
C LYS A 204 26.13 -2.15 -0.57
N GLU A 205 27.34 -2.49 -1.00
CA GLU A 205 28.29 -3.28 -0.22
C GLU A 205 29.51 -2.45 0.13
N TRP A 206 30.06 -2.68 1.31
CA TRP A 206 31.35 -2.12 1.69
C TRP A 206 32.47 -2.98 1.11
N LYS A 207 33.24 -2.43 0.16
CA LYS A 207 34.43 -3.05 -0.42
C LYS A 207 35.55 -2.00 -0.47
N ASP A 208 36.75 -2.40 -0.05
CA ASP A 208 37.95 -1.57 -0.09
C ASP A 208 37.80 -0.17 0.56
N GLY A 209 37.04 -0.10 1.66
CA GLY A 209 36.81 1.15 2.39
C GLY A 209 35.82 2.11 1.73
N GLN A 210 35.09 1.68 0.70
CA GLN A 210 34.05 2.46 0.02
C GLN A 210 32.75 1.66 -0.11
N GLN A 211 31.61 2.35 -0.17
CA GLN A 211 30.34 1.74 -0.56
C GLN A 211 30.24 1.68 -2.08
N ILE A 212 30.04 0.48 -2.62
CA ILE A 212 29.88 0.23 -4.05
C ILE A 212 28.48 -0.34 -4.29
N GLU A 213 27.78 0.18 -5.31
CA GLU A 213 26.50 -0.38 -5.75
C GLU A 213 26.72 -1.71 -6.47
N THR A 214 25.92 -2.72 -6.11
CA THR A 214 25.92 -4.02 -6.78
C THR A 214 24.94 -4.04 -7.95
N SER A 215 24.91 -5.14 -8.70
CA SER A 215 23.89 -5.35 -9.73
C SER A 215 22.51 -5.71 -9.16
N GLU A 216 22.45 -6.09 -7.88
CA GLU A 216 21.23 -6.57 -7.22
C GLU A 216 20.30 -5.42 -6.85
N ASP A 217 19.01 -5.61 -7.11
CA ASP A 217 17.96 -4.69 -6.67
C ASP A 217 17.91 -4.63 -5.13
N ASN A 218 17.79 -3.42 -4.59
CA ASN A 218 17.58 -3.20 -3.17
C ASN A 218 16.09 -3.32 -2.84
N ILE A 219 15.68 -4.50 -2.38
CA ILE A 219 14.30 -4.75 -1.92
C ILE A 219 14.07 -4.02 -0.59
N ILE A 220 13.04 -3.18 -0.53
CA ILE A 220 12.78 -2.29 0.61
C ILE A 220 11.69 -2.79 1.57
N ASN A 221 10.98 -3.86 1.20
CA ASN A 221 9.86 -4.41 1.98
C ASN A 221 10.04 -5.90 2.31
N GLU A 222 9.27 -6.35 3.29
CA GLU A 222 9.11 -7.75 3.69
C GLU A 222 7.75 -8.26 3.20
N THR A 223 7.75 -9.22 2.27
CA THR A 223 6.49 -9.70 1.67
C THR A 223 5.74 -10.69 2.54
N ASN A 224 6.43 -11.30 3.52
CA ASN A 224 5.88 -12.30 4.43
C ASN A 224 5.99 -11.83 5.89
N PRO A 225 5.29 -10.74 6.26
CA PRO A 225 5.36 -10.18 7.60
C PRO A 225 5.01 -11.21 8.69
N LEU A 226 5.57 -11.04 9.89
CA LEU A 226 5.45 -12.03 10.96
C LEU A 226 3.98 -12.33 11.34
N TRP A 227 3.10 -11.33 11.31
CA TRP A 227 1.71 -11.47 11.72
C TRP A 227 0.84 -12.28 10.73
N THR A 228 1.33 -12.55 9.52
CA THR A 228 0.63 -13.40 8.55
C THR A 228 1.04 -14.86 8.64
N GLN A 229 2.07 -15.16 9.43
CA GLN A 229 2.56 -16.53 9.65
C GLN A 229 1.78 -17.21 10.77
N LYS A 230 1.69 -18.54 10.74
CA LYS A 230 0.92 -19.27 11.75
C LYS A 230 1.65 -19.25 13.10
N PRO A 231 0.98 -18.92 14.22
CA PRO A 231 1.65 -18.79 15.52
C PRO A 231 2.41 -20.03 15.99
N ASN A 232 2.00 -21.23 15.57
CA ASN A 232 2.64 -22.51 15.92
C ASN A 232 3.96 -22.79 15.18
N GLU A 233 4.24 -22.04 14.11
CA GLU A 233 5.48 -22.14 13.32
C GLU A 233 6.54 -21.13 13.79
N LEU A 234 6.17 -20.23 14.71
CA LEU A 234 7.00 -19.12 15.18
C LEU A 234 7.62 -19.39 16.55
N LYS A 235 8.84 -18.88 16.75
CA LYS A 235 9.55 -18.89 18.03
C LYS A 235 9.55 -17.50 18.66
N ASP A 236 9.79 -17.44 19.96
CA ASP A 236 9.94 -16.19 20.71
C ASP A 236 10.96 -15.22 20.10
N GLU A 237 12.06 -15.75 19.54
CA GLU A 237 13.09 -14.96 18.87
C GLU A 237 12.57 -14.24 17.63
N ASP A 238 11.62 -14.84 16.89
CA ASP A 238 11.01 -14.23 15.71
C ASP A 238 10.20 -12.99 16.11
N TYR A 239 9.43 -13.07 17.19
CA TYR A 239 8.68 -11.94 17.74
C TYR A 239 9.60 -10.83 18.24
N LYS A 240 10.67 -11.16 18.96
CA LYS A 240 11.64 -10.16 19.43
C LYS A 240 12.38 -9.47 18.27
N SER A 241 12.76 -10.24 17.25
CA SER A 241 13.39 -9.72 16.03
C SER A 241 12.45 -8.78 15.30
N PHE A 242 11.19 -9.17 15.10
CA PHE A 242 10.19 -8.32 14.46
C PHE A 242 9.90 -7.04 15.26
N TYR A 243 9.79 -7.12 16.59
CA TYR A 243 9.66 -5.95 17.45
C TYR A 243 10.86 -5.00 17.30
N SER A 244 12.08 -5.52 17.29
CA SER A 244 13.30 -4.72 17.13
C SER A 244 13.38 -4.05 15.75
N LYS A 245 12.86 -4.71 14.70
CA LYS A 245 12.76 -4.10 13.35
C LYS A 245 11.78 -2.92 13.35
N LEU A 246 10.62 -3.06 14.00
CA LEU A 246 9.61 -2.00 14.09
C LEU A 246 10.05 -0.85 15.00
N TYR A 247 10.76 -1.15 16.08
CA TYR A 247 11.18 -0.20 17.11
C TYR A 247 12.67 -0.36 17.48
N PRO A 248 13.62 0.01 16.60
CA PRO A 248 15.06 -0.27 16.79
C PRO A 248 15.68 0.31 18.06
N MET A 249 15.07 1.36 18.62
CA MET A 249 15.56 2.06 19.81
C MET A 249 14.85 1.63 21.10
N SER A 250 13.97 0.62 21.04
CA SER A 250 13.22 0.13 22.20
C SER A 250 13.86 -1.10 22.82
N ASP A 251 13.75 -1.23 24.15
CA ASP A 251 14.11 -2.47 24.85
C ASP A 251 13.18 -3.61 24.43
N GLU A 252 13.65 -4.86 24.60
CA GLU A 252 12.82 -6.05 24.38
C GLU A 252 11.46 -5.98 25.09
N PRO A 253 10.39 -6.43 24.42
CA PRO A 253 9.04 -6.42 25.00
C PRO A 253 8.95 -7.41 26.16
N LEU A 254 8.08 -7.13 27.12
CA LEU A 254 7.79 -8.03 28.24
C LEU A 254 7.11 -9.31 27.76
N PHE A 255 6.11 -9.16 26.89
CA PHE A 255 5.39 -10.24 26.22
C PHE A 255 4.64 -9.67 25.01
N TRP A 256 3.99 -10.54 24.24
CA TRP A 256 3.20 -10.19 23.07
C TRP A 256 1.91 -10.99 22.98
N ILE A 257 0.98 -10.51 22.17
CA ILE A 257 -0.27 -11.17 21.83
C ILE A 257 -0.34 -11.25 20.31
N HIS A 258 -0.31 -12.47 19.77
CA HIS A 258 -0.58 -12.71 18.35
C HIS A 258 -2.10 -12.81 18.14
N LEU A 259 -2.63 -11.86 17.38
CA LEU A 259 -4.00 -11.84 16.89
C LEU A 259 -4.06 -12.61 15.57
N ASN A 260 -4.90 -13.64 15.53
CA ASN A 260 -5.23 -14.37 14.31
C ASN A 260 -6.71 -14.78 14.45
N VAL A 261 -7.58 -14.04 13.78
CA VAL A 261 -9.04 -14.15 13.85
C VAL A 261 -9.55 -14.14 12.41
N ASP A 262 -10.32 -15.17 12.06
CA ASP A 262 -10.91 -15.39 10.74
C ASP A 262 -12.45 -15.23 10.75
N TYR A 263 -13.08 -15.23 11.94
CA TYR A 263 -14.53 -15.05 12.10
C TYR A 263 -14.89 -14.30 13.41
N PRO A 264 -15.89 -13.39 13.42
CA PRO A 264 -16.77 -12.96 12.33
C PRO A 264 -16.18 -11.84 11.44
N PHE A 265 -14.92 -11.50 11.63
CA PHE A 265 -14.15 -10.54 10.84
C PHE A 265 -12.71 -11.04 10.76
N ASN A 266 -11.97 -10.56 9.77
CA ASN A 266 -10.59 -10.94 9.57
C ASN A 266 -9.69 -9.94 10.29
N LEU A 267 -8.93 -10.43 11.26
CA LEU A 267 -7.99 -9.62 12.02
C LEU A 267 -6.74 -10.43 12.32
N THR A 268 -5.62 -9.95 11.79
CA THR A 268 -4.29 -10.44 12.13
C THR A 268 -3.48 -9.31 12.75
N GLY A 269 -2.40 -9.65 13.46
CA GLY A 269 -1.56 -8.63 14.07
C GLY A 269 -0.81 -9.15 15.27
N ILE A 270 0.12 -8.33 15.75
CA ILE A 270 0.89 -8.63 16.96
C ILE A 270 0.94 -7.37 17.81
N LEU A 271 0.48 -7.50 19.05
CA LEU A 271 0.55 -6.44 20.05
C LEU A 271 1.64 -6.77 21.05
N TYR A 272 2.55 -5.83 21.27
CA TYR A 272 3.70 -5.93 22.16
C TYR A 272 3.51 -5.07 23.40
N PHE A 273 3.95 -5.60 24.54
CA PHE A 273 3.95 -4.91 25.83
C PHE A 273 5.35 -4.37 26.10
N PRO A 274 5.62 -3.08 25.82
CA PRO A 274 6.95 -2.51 26.03
C PRO A 274 7.27 -2.41 27.53
N LYS A 275 8.56 -2.42 27.87
CA LYS A 275 9.02 -2.04 29.22
C LYS A 275 8.81 -0.55 29.42
N VAL A 276 7.97 -0.18 30.37
CA VAL A 276 7.74 1.24 30.72
C VAL A 276 8.93 1.73 31.55
N LYS A 277 9.71 2.67 31.01
CA LYS A 277 10.75 3.38 31.78
C LYS A 277 10.12 4.56 32.53
N SER A 278 10.66 4.87 33.70
CA SER A 278 10.20 5.91 34.64
C SER A 278 10.18 7.33 34.06
N ASN A 279 10.87 7.57 32.95
CA ASN A 279 10.66 8.75 32.11
C ASN A 279 9.56 8.40 31.11
N ILE A 280 8.31 8.60 31.52
CA ILE A 280 7.15 8.21 30.73
C ILE A 280 7.11 9.07 29.47
N ASP A 281 7.69 8.55 28.40
CA ASP A 281 7.40 9.01 27.06
C ASP A 281 5.99 8.50 26.74
N LEU A 282 4.97 9.30 27.13
CA LEU A 282 3.54 9.06 26.90
C LEU A 282 3.19 9.17 25.40
N ASN A 283 4.08 8.70 24.52
CA ASN A 283 3.88 8.66 23.10
C ASN A 283 2.85 7.56 22.79
N LYS A 284 1.58 7.93 22.91
CA LYS A 284 0.43 7.18 22.37
C LYS A 284 0.63 6.96 20.87
N ASN A 285 -0.07 5.99 20.30
CA ASN A 285 -0.10 5.70 18.85
C ASN A 285 1.17 5.02 18.30
N LYS A 286 1.68 4.01 19.01
CA LYS A 286 2.76 3.15 18.49
C LYS A 286 2.25 1.92 17.75
N ILE A 287 0.95 1.67 17.74
CA ILE A 287 0.34 0.59 16.98
C ILE A 287 0.12 1.07 15.55
N GLN A 288 0.67 0.34 14.58
CA GLN A 288 0.48 0.61 13.17
C GLN A 288 -0.73 -0.18 12.63
N LEU A 289 -1.63 0.52 11.95
CA LEU A 289 -2.82 -0.03 11.33
C LEU A 289 -2.57 -0.31 9.86
N TYR A 290 -2.91 -1.51 9.44
CA TYR A 290 -2.80 -2.00 8.08
C TYR A 290 -4.14 -2.53 7.59
N CYS A 291 -4.33 -2.50 6.28
CA CYS A 291 -5.39 -3.22 5.59
C CYS A 291 -4.75 -3.92 4.39
N ASN A 292 -4.81 -5.26 4.37
CA ASN A 292 -4.14 -6.09 3.37
C ASN A 292 -2.64 -5.75 3.26
N GLN A 293 -1.97 -5.62 4.40
CA GLN A 293 -0.56 -5.23 4.53
C GLN A 293 -0.20 -3.83 4.01
N VAL A 294 -1.18 -3.00 3.66
CA VAL A 294 -0.97 -1.60 3.26
C VAL A 294 -1.14 -0.70 4.47
N TYR A 295 -0.15 0.15 4.73
CA TYR A 295 -0.19 1.06 5.86
C TYR A 295 -1.31 2.08 5.73
N VAL A 296 -2.14 2.17 6.77
CA VAL A 296 -3.26 3.12 6.88
C VAL A 296 -2.85 4.30 7.76
N THR A 297 -2.55 4.02 9.03
CA THR A 297 -2.24 5.05 10.03
C THR A 297 -1.65 4.43 11.30
N ASP A 298 -0.96 5.20 12.12
CA ASP A 298 -0.60 4.84 13.50
C ASP A 298 -1.64 5.33 14.53
N SER A 299 -2.58 6.17 14.08
CA SER A 299 -3.60 6.80 14.90
C SER A 299 -4.77 5.85 15.12
N VAL A 300 -4.61 4.91 16.05
CA VAL A 300 -5.56 3.82 16.32
C VAL A 300 -6.69 4.19 17.28
N GLU A 301 -6.92 5.47 17.55
CA GLU A 301 -8.01 5.94 18.42
C GLU A 301 -9.38 5.44 17.94
N GLY A 302 -10.08 4.70 18.81
CA GLY A 302 -11.36 4.06 18.48
C GLY A 302 -11.25 2.65 17.89
N VAL A 303 -10.10 2.30 17.29
CA VAL A 303 -9.78 0.93 16.85
C VAL A 303 -9.25 0.11 18.02
N VAL A 304 -8.35 0.71 18.78
CA VAL A 304 -7.75 0.12 19.98
C VAL A 304 -8.28 0.88 21.20
N PRO A 305 -8.74 0.19 22.26
CA PRO A 305 -9.16 0.82 23.50
C PRO A 305 -8.07 1.72 24.10
N ASP A 306 -8.46 2.83 24.72
CA ASP A 306 -7.52 3.82 25.27
C ASP A 306 -6.47 3.23 26.21
N PHE A 307 -6.86 2.26 27.05
CA PHE A 307 -5.95 1.59 27.98
C PHE A 307 -4.89 0.70 27.30
N LEU A 308 -5.06 0.39 26.02
CA LEU A 308 -4.12 -0.38 25.19
C LEU A 308 -3.35 0.51 24.21
N THR A 309 -3.59 1.83 24.17
CA THR A 309 -2.87 2.75 23.26
C THR A 309 -1.38 2.91 23.58
N LEU A 310 -0.95 2.44 24.76
CA LEU A 310 0.45 2.36 25.18
C LEU A 310 1.18 1.13 24.64
N LEU A 311 0.44 0.19 24.03
CA LEU A 311 1.06 -0.97 23.39
C LEU A 311 1.74 -0.57 22.10
N HIS A 312 2.69 -1.41 21.69
CA HIS A 312 3.36 -1.33 20.41
C HIS A 312 2.83 -2.44 19.50
N GLY A 313 3.05 -2.35 18.20
CA GLY A 313 2.85 -3.45 17.27
C GLY A 313 2.04 -3.08 16.04
N VAL A 314 1.38 -4.08 15.48
CA VAL A 314 0.69 -4.00 14.19
C VAL A 314 -0.67 -4.68 14.26
N ILE A 315 -1.64 -4.10 13.57
CA ILE A 315 -3.00 -4.63 13.39
C ILE A 315 -3.28 -4.58 11.90
N ASP A 316 -3.69 -5.69 11.30
CA ASP A 316 -3.99 -5.81 9.89
C ASP A 316 -5.36 -6.46 9.68
N SER A 317 -6.25 -5.75 8.99
CA SER A 317 -7.60 -6.21 8.72
C SER A 317 -8.12 -5.68 7.39
N PRO A 318 -8.61 -6.55 6.48
CA PRO A 318 -9.30 -6.13 5.26
C PRO A 318 -10.60 -5.38 5.55
N ASP A 319 -11.19 -5.58 6.74
CA ASP A 319 -12.44 -4.96 7.15
C ASP A 319 -12.26 -3.48 7.56
N ILE A 320 -11.02 -2.98 7.56
CA ILE A 320 -10.68 -1.59 7.84
C ILE A 320 -10.50 -0.83 6.51
N PRO A 321 -11.27 0.25 6.28
CA PRO A 321 -11.17 1.00 5.04
C PRO A 321 -9.85 1.80 4.95
N LEU A 322 -9.25 1.84 3.75
CA LEU A 322 -7.94 2.47 3.46
C LEU A 322 -7.96 4.01 3.41
N ASN A 323 -9.13 4.61 3.10
CA ASN A 323 -9.28 6.03 2.78
C ASN A 323 -10.21 6.75 3.76
N VAL A 324 -9.88 6.74 5.05
CA VAL A 324 -10.78 7.23 6.08
C VAL A 324 -10.11 8.18 7.05
N SER A 325 -10.85 9.23 7.39
CA SER A 325 -10.51 10.12 8.49
C SER A 325 -10.68 9.39 9.82
N ARG A 326 -9.99 9.88 10.85
CA ARG A 326 -10.13 9.39 12.24
C ARG A 326 -11.59 9.34 12.70
N SER A 327 -12.40 10.34 12.34
CA SER A 327 -13.82 10.41 12.71
C SER A 327 -14.66 9.29 12.08
N TYR A 328 -14.31 8.87 10.86
CA TYR A 328 -15.00 7.77 10.19
C TYR A 328 -14.72 6.44 10.86
N LEU A 329 -13.44 6.14 11.17
CA LEU A 329 -13.04 4.91 11.86
C LEU A 329 -13.82 4.68 13.17
N GLN A 330 -14.00 5.73 13.98
CA GLN A 330 -14.73 5.63 15.25
C GLN A 330 -16.22 5.28 15.09
N SER A 331 -16.82 5.69 13.98
CA SER A 331 -18.23 5.46 13.70
C SER A 331 -18.50 4.06 13.13
N ASP A 332 -17.49 3.44 12.53
CA ASP A 332 -17.59 2.19 11.79
C ASP A 332 -17.95 0.98 12.68
N SER A 333 -18.87 0.15 12.18
CA SER A 333 -19.40 -0.99 12.95
C SER A 333 -18.42 -2.16 13.06
N ASN A 334 -17.55 -2.37 12.06
CA ASN A 334 -16.51 -3.39 12.08
C ASN A 334 -15.38 -2.98 13.02
N VAL A 335 -14.97 -1.70 12.98
CA VAL A 335 -13.98 -1.14 13.91
C VAL A 335 -14.39 -1.35 15.36
N LYS A 336 -15.67 -1.12 15.70
CA LYS A 336 -16.20 -1.38 17.06
C LYS A 336 -16.11 -2.85 17.48
N LYS A 337 -16.39 -3.78 16.55
CA LYS A 337 -16.27 -5.23 16.82
C LYS A 337 -14.81 -5.65 17.04
N ILE A 338 -13.90 -5.14 16.21
CA ILE A 338 -12.45 -5.33 16.32
C ILE A 338 -11.95 -4.84 17.69
N SER A 339 -12.30 -3.61 18.06
CA SER A 339 -11.93 -3.01 19.35
C SER A 339 -12.40 -3.84 20.56
N SER A 340 -13.65 -4.33 20.52
CA SER A 340 -14.18 -5.20 21.57
C SER A 340 -13.43 -6.54 21.68
N HIS A 341 -13.03 -7.13 20.55
CA HIS A 341 -12.28 -8.37 20.54
C HIS A 341 -10.85 -8.18 21.08
N ILE A 342 -10.15 -7.14 20.64
CA ILE A 342 -8.82 -6.79 21.14
C ILE A 342 -8.86 -6.60 22.66
N SER A 343 -9.89 -5.92 23.18
CA SER A 343 -10.12 -5.75 24.63
C SER A 343 -10.21 -7.09 25.36
N LYS A 344 -11.07 -7.99 24.88
CA LYS A 344 -11.30 -9.30 25.52
C LYS A 344 -10.05 -10.18 25.50
N LYS A 345 -9.33 -10.20 24.38
CA LYS A 345 -8.12 -11.02 24.22
C LYS A 345 -6.98 -10.49 25.09
N SER A 346 -6.81 -9.17 25.15
CA SER A 346 -5.83 -8.52 26.04
C SER A 346 -6.13 -8.79 27.51
N PHE A 347 -7.39 -8.69 27.94
CA PHE A 347 -7.80 -8.99 29.31
C PHE A 347 -7.47 -10.44 29.70
N ARG A 348 -7.77 -11.40 28.82
CA ARG A 348 -7.45 -12.81 29.05
C ARG A 348 -5.95 -13.05 29.18
N SER A 349 -5.12 -12.37 28.38
CA SER A 349 -3.67 -12.45 28.50
C SER A 349 -3.18 -11.87 29.82
N PHE A 350 -3.73 -10.74 30.27
CA PHE A 350 -3.36 -10.18 31.58
C PHE A 350 -3.60 -11.17 32.72
N THR A 351 -4.72 -11.91 32.73
CA THR A 351 -5.02 -12.93 33.76
C THR A 351 -4.07 -14.13 33.75
N VAL A 352 -3.33 -14.36 32.65
CA VAL A 352 -2.36 -15.46 32.56
C VAL A 352 -0.98 -15.02 33.07
N TYR A 353 -0.63 -13.75 32.89
CA TYR A 353 0.67 -13.19 33.27
C TYR A 353 0.67 -12.50 34.65
N PHE A 354 -0.49 -12.12 35.16
CA PHE A 354 -0.74 -11.52 36.47
C PHE A 354 -1.87 -12.25 37.18
#